data_AF-Q9F4B3-F1
#
_entry.id   AF-Q9F4B3-F1
#
_cell.length_a   1.000
_cell.length_b   1.000
_cell.length_c   1.000
_cell.angle_alpha   90.00
_cell.angle_beta   90.00
_cell.angle_gamma   90.00
#
_symmetry.space_group_name_H-M   'P 1'
#
loop_
_entity.id
_entity.type
_entity.pdbx_description
1 polymer ?
#
loop_
_entity_poly.entity_id
_entity_poly.type
_entity_poly.pdbx_seq_one_letter_code
_entity_poly.pdbx_strand_id
1 'polypeptide(L)'
;MPSPDALPHTPPASGGDRVISGILQQDLGSWLAPDAAKRSPSEPGKAAEKIGVMPNEDLGKWLVPGAQKNNPPEPGKTLDEIRAGLEKWVAPGSKPPVEPDPDKATQAYRKDLDKWLAPPAKSGPPEAPPVVQPEAPPQAQPEAPPVVPPPAEPPAARPPAVPPARPAGDAVYVPGTRTLTPTANAAVGTASAAQGLWQAEMNALSKRMGELRLTPVAGGVWGRAFGRRQDVDNRVSREFRQTISGFELGADTALPVADGRWHVGAVAGYTNGRIKFDRGGTGDDDSVHVGAYATYIEDGGFYMDGIVRVSRIRHAFKVDDAKGRRVRGQYRGNGVGASLELGKRFTWPGAWYVEPQLEVAAFHAQGADYTASNGLRIKDDGTNSMLGRLGLHVGRQFDLGDGRVVQPYMKLSWVQEFDGKGTVRTNDIRHKVRLDGGRTELAVGVASQLGKHGSLFGSYEYAKGSRQTMPWTFHVGYRYAW
;
A
#
# COMPACT_ATOMS: atom_id res chain seq x y z
N MET A 1 -29.22 -2.33 -60.78
CA MET A 1 -27.81 -2.29 -61.26
C MET A 1 -27.77 -1.35 -62.46
N PRO A 2 -26.69 -0.58 -62.71
CA PRO A 2 -25.31 -0.77 -62.21
C PRO A 2 -24.79 0.36 -61.29
N SER A 3 -23.54 0.23 -60.85
CA SER A 3 -22.71 1.28 -60.20
C SER A 3 -22.17 2.31 -61.22
N PRO A 4 -21.55 3.40 -60.76
CA PRO A 4 -20.13 3.59 -61.09
C PRO A 4 -19.26 4.15 -59.93
N ASP A 5 -17.94 4.21 -60.16
CA ASP A 5 -16.88 4.40 -59.17
C ASP A 5 -16.38 5.86 -58.94
N ALA A 6 -15.74 6.03 -57.76
CA ALA A 6 -14.58 6.89 -57.44
C ALA A 6 -14.65 8.45 -57.37
N LEU A 7 -13.94 8.93 -56.34
CA LEU A 7 -13.59 10.30 -55.89
C LEU A 7 -12.68 11.10 -56.89
N PRO A 8 -12.44 12.45 -56.78
CA PRO A 8 -12.15 13.16 -55.51
C PRO A 8 -12.38 14.71 -55.34
N HIS A 9 -12.10 15.19 -54.11
CA HIS A 9 -11.75 16.57 -53.63
C HIS A 9 -12.78 17.76 -53.64
N THR A 10 -13.09 18.25 -52.41
CA THR A 10 -13.33 19.65 -51.88
C THR A 10 -13.80 20.80 -52.80
N PRO A 11 -14.61 21.81 -52.36
CA PRO A 11 -14.58 22.52 -51.05
C PRO A 11 -16.03 22.76 -50.49
N PRO A 12 -16.44 23.81 -49.70
CA PRO A 12 -15.77 24.92 -49.00
C PRO A 12 -16.13 25.02 -47.48
N ALA A 13 -16.53 26.20 -46.95
CA ALA A 13 -16.61 26.51 -45.50
C ALA A 13 -17.91 27.21 -45.01
N SER A 14 -18.26 26.95 -43.76
CA SER A 14 -18.96 27.83 -42.79
C SER A 14 -18.53 27.36 -41.38
N GLY A 15 -18.43 28.15 -40.32
CA GLY A 15 -18.89 29.52 -40.10
C GLY A 15 -19.49 29.62 -38.68
N GLY A 16 -18.67 29.45 -37.63
CA GLY A 16 -19.20 29.39 -36.27
C GLY A 16 -18.17 28.98 -35.20
N ASP A 17 -17.14 29.80 -34.97
CA ASP A 17 -16.18 29.57 -33.89
C ASP A 17 -15.74 30.88 -33.23
N ARG A 18 -16.53 31.38 -32.25
CA ARG A 18 -16.16 32.52 -31.37
C ARG A 18 -17.10 32.86 -30.18
N VAL A 19 -17.71 31.88 -29.49
CA VAL A 19 -18.52 32.19 -28.27
C VAL A 19 -18.34 31.22 -27.08
N ILE A 20 -17.20 30.52 -26.95
CA ILE A 20 -16.86 29.79 -25.69
C ILE A 20 -15.37 29.99 -25.32
N SER A 21 -14.98 31.23 -25.00
CA SER A 21 -13.66 31.54 -24.39
C SER A 21 -13.71 32.67 -23.35
N GLY A 22 -14.90 33.12 -22.94
CA GLY A 22 -15.05 34.34 -22.12
C GLY A 22 -15.45 34.16 -20.65
N ILE A 23 -15.78 32.94 -20.20
CA ILE A 23 -16.39 32.71 -18.86
C ILE A 23 -15.47 31.89 -17.92
N LEU A 24 -14.36 31.32 -18.42
CA LEU A 24 -13.50 30.41 -17.65
C LEU A 24 -12.18 31.04 -17.15
N GLN A 25 -12.06 32.37 -17.15
CA GLN A 25 -10.79 33.06 -16.90
C GLN A 25 -10.82 34.19 -15.84
N GLN A 26 -11.95 34.46 -15.17
CA GLN A 26 -12.04 35.58 -14.20
C GLN A 26 -12.12 35.20 -12.71
N ASP A 27 -12.60 34.01 -12.32
CA ASP A 27 -12.87 33.68 -10.89
C ASP A 27 -11.94 32.65 -10.23
N LEU A 28 -10.84 32.24 -10.87
CA LEU A 28 -9.83 31.35 -10.26
C LEU A 28 -8.52 32.06 -9.84
N GLY A 29 -8.40 33.38 -10.07
CA GLY A 29 -7.21 34.17 -9.74
C GLY A 29 -7.14 34.69 -8.30
N SER A 30 -8.23 34.63 -7.52
CA SER A 30 -8.37 35.30 -6.22
C SER A 30 -7.90 34.50 -5.00
N TRP A 31 -7.51 33.23 -5.17
CA TRP A 31 -7.19 32.32 -4.06
C TRP A 31 -5.69 32.20 -3.71
N LEU A 32 -4.78 32.87 -4.43
CA LEU A 32 -3.32 32.59 -4.35
C LEU A 32 -2.38 33.82 -4.34
N ALA A 33 -2.84 35.01 -3.94
CA ALA A 33 -1.99 36.21 -3.82
C ALA A 33 -1.84 36.69 -2.36
N PRO A 34 -0.62 36.70 -1.78
CA PRO A 34 -0.37 37.26 -0.45
C PRO A 34 0.11 38.73 -0.56
N ASP A 35 -0.81 39.69 -0.45
CA ASP A 35 -0.47 41.12 -0.32
C ASP A 35 -0.53 41.58 1.14
N ALA A 36 0.64 41.64 1.79
CA ALA A 36 0.79 42.20 3.13
C ALA A 36 2.16 42.89 3.30
N ALA A 37 2.32 44.07 2.70
CA ALA A 37 3.49 44.91 2.91
C ALA A 37 3.11 46.40 3.04
N LYS A 38 2.79 46.84 4.27
CA LYS A 38 3.03 48.21 4.81
C LYS A 38 2.49 48.38 6.24
N ARG A 39 3.35 48.14 7.23
CA ARG A 39 3.50 48.94 8.47
C ARG A 39 4.79 48.53 9.17
N SER A 40 5.56 49.51 9.63
CA SER A 40 6.87 49.38 10.28
C SER A 40 6.78 49.97 11.71
N PRO A 41 7.84 49.98 12.55
CA PRO A 41 7.78 49.20 13.79
C PRO A 41 7.86 50.06 15.07
N SER A 42 7.45 49.48 16.20
CA SER A 42 7.73 50.00 17.54
C SER A 42 7.75 48.87 18.58
N GLU A 43 8.85 48.77 19.34
CA GLU A 43 9.06 47.89 20.51
C GLU A 43 8.19 48.33 21.74
N PRO A 44 8.33 47.78 22.97
CA PRO A 44 9.15 46.64 23.46
C PRO A 44 8.48 45.66 24.46
N GLY A 45 9.13 44.51 24.67
CA GLY A 45 9.48 44.06 26.04
C GLY A 45 8.64 42.99 26.76
N LYS A 46 9.30 41.84 27.02
CA LYS A 46 9.04 40.81 28.06
C LYS A 46 7.71 40.02 27.93
N ALA A 47 7.62 38.74 28.32
CA ALA A 47 8.56 37.91 29.09
C ALA A 47 8.75 36.53 28.46
N ALA A 48 9.89 35.90 28.74
CA ALA A 48 10.09 34.48 28.51
C ALA A 48 9.59 33.69 29.72
N GLU A 49 8.68 32.73 29.52
CA GLU A 49 8.39 31.71 30.52
C GLU A 49 8.28 30.32 29.87
N LYS A 50 8.64 29.31 30.65
CA LYS A 50 9.03 27.98 30.14
C LYS A 50 7.81 27.19 29.69
N ILE A 51 7.83 26.67 28.45
CA ILE A 51 7.01 25.51 28.10
C ILE A 51 7.59 24.30 28.83
N GLY A 52 6.89 23.86 29.86
CA GLY A 52 7.29 22.73 30.70
C GLY A 52 7.24 21.40 29.94
N VAL A 53 8.23 20.55 30.22
CA VAL A 53 8.21 19.13 29.85
C VAL A 53 7.04 18.46 30.57
N MET A 54 6.12 17.83 29.84
CA MET A 54 5.07 17.00 30.46
C MET A 54 5.69 15.69 30.99
N PRO A 55 5.41 15.28 32.25
CA PRO A 55 5.91 14.03 32.81
C PRO A 55 5.36 12.78 32.11
N ASN A 56 6.12 11.69 32.15
CA ASN A 56 5.85 10.45 31.41
C ASN A 56 5.00 9.44 32.23
N GLU A 57 4.01 9.92 32.98
CA GLU A 57 3.23 9.14 33.96
C GLU A 57 1.72 9.42 33.85
N ASP A 58 1.05 8.80 32.85
CA ASP A 58 -0.38 8.42 32.90
C ASP A 58 -0.86 7.65 31.64
N LEU A 59 0.00 7.37 30.66
CA LEU A 59 -0.30 6.53 29.47
C LEU A 59 -0.52 5.02 29.79
N GLY A 60 -0.74 4.66 31.06
CA GLY A 60 -0.81 3.28 31.55
C GLY A 60 -2.22 2.74 31.86
N LYS A 61 -3.30 3.48 31.57
CA LYS A 61 -4.67 3.12 32.02
C LYS A 61 -5.62 2.54 30.99
N TRP A 62 -5.16 2.28 29.76
CA TRP A 62 -5.96 1.61 28.73
C TRP A 62 -5.09 0.66 27.91
N LEU A 63 -5.04 -0.63 28.27
CA LEU A 63 -4.76 -1.77 27.37
C LEU A 63 -4.81 -3.14 28.11
N VAL A 64 -5.86 -3.93 27.80
CA VAL A 64 -5.96 -5.43 27.87
C VAL A 64 -5.76 -6.12 29.25
N PRO A 65 -5.97 -7.46 29.44
CA PRO A 65 -6.24 -8.55 28.47
C PRO A 65 -7.38 -9.56 28.79
N GLY A 66 -7.69 -10.39 27.79
CA GLY A 66 -8.58 -11.56 27.91
C GLY A 66 -8.21 -12.77 27.04
N ALA A 67 -6.94 -13.21 27.04
CA ALA A 67 -6.54 -14.51 26.48
C ALA A 67 -5.20 -15.00 27.07
N GLN A 68 -5.18 -16.18 27.71
CA GLN A 68 -3.95 -16.89 28.05
C GLN A 68 -3.78 -18.18 27.23
N LYS A 69 -2.52 -18.62 27.16
CA LYS A 69 -2.01 -19.76 26.38
C LYS A 69 -2.47 -21.09 26.99
N ASN A 70 -2.73 -22.09 26.13
CA ASN A 70 -2.20 -23.48 26.26
C ASN A 70 -2.84 -24.46 25.23
N ASN A 71 -2.44 -24.36 23.96
CA ASN A 71 -2.03 -25.47 23.09
C ASN A 71 -1.77 -24.93 21.67
N PRO A 72 -0.79 -25.47 20.92
CA PRO A 72 -0.73 -25.25 19.48
C PRO A 72 -1.92 -25.98 18.82
N PRO A 73 -2.66 -25.36 17.88
CA PRO A 73 -3.69 -26.07 17.15
C PRO A 73 -3.06 -27.07 16.18
N GLU A 74 -3.32 -28.36 16.39
CA GLU A 74 -3.11 -29.37 15.35
C GLU A 74 -4.04 -29.07 14.15
N PRO A 75 -3.59 -29.30 12.90
CA PRO A 75 -4.39 -29.00 11.71
C PRO A 75 -5.53 -30.01 11.56
N GLY A 76 -6.80 -29.56 11.65
CA GLY A 76 -7.94 -30.43 11.30
C GLY A 76 -9.36 -30.03 11.70
N LYS A 77 -9.59 -28.97 12.50
CA LYS A 77 -10.94 -28.63 12.99
C LYS A 77 -11.88 -28.04 11.92
N THR A 78 -13.14 -28.44 11.95
CA THR A 78 -14.19 -27.99 11.01
C THR A 78 -14.95 -26.76 11.54
N LEU A 79 -15.73 -26.11 10.67
CA LEU A 79 -16.44 -24.86 10.98
C LEU A 79 -17.39 -24.96 12.18
N ASP A 80 -18.01 -26.13 12.39
CA ASP A 80 -18.99 -26.36 13.45
C ASP A 80 -18.37 -26.35 14.85
N GLU A 81 -17.10 -26.75 14.98
CA GLU A 81 -16.38 -26.70 16.26
C GLU A 81 -16.04 -25.26 16.68
N ILE A 82 -15.80 -24.38 15.71
CA ILE A 82 -15.57 -22.94 15.96
C ILE A 82 -16.87 -22.28 16.44
N ARG A 83 -18.01 -22.66 15.84
CA ARG A 83 -19.33 -22.20 16.24
C ARG A 83 -19.68 -22.61 17.68
N ALA A 84 -19.46 -23.88 18.03
CA ALA A 84 -19.69 -24.38 19.40
C ALA A 84 -18.82 -23.68 20.46
N GLY A 85 -17.62 -23.21 20.09
CA GLY A 85 -16.76 -22.39 20.96
C GLY A 85 -17.32 -20.99 21.22
N LEU A 86 -17.91 -20.35 20.20
CA LEU A 86 -18.56 -19.03 20.30
C LEU A 86 -19.85 -19.08 21.13
N GLU A 87 -20.67 -20.12 20.97
CA GLU A 87 -21.94 -20.26 21.71
C GLU A 87 -21.73 -20.37 23.23
N LYS A 88 -20.59 -20.91 23.70
CA LYS A 88 -20.21 -20.89 25.13
C LYS A 88 -19.79 -19.52 25.67
N TRP A 89 -19.35 -18.59 24.81
CA TRP A 89 -18.90 -17.25 25.21
C TRP A 89 -20.05 -16.25 25.42
N VAL A 90 -21.24 -16.55 24.86
CA VAL A 90 -22.43 -15.67 24.90
C VAL A 90 -23.43 -16.11 26.00
N ALA A 91 -23.13 -17.18 26.74
CA ALA A 91 -23.99 -17.70 27.80
C ALA A 91 -24.07 -16.74 29.01
N PRO A 92 -25.27 -16.34 29.48
CA PRO A 92 -25.40 -15.44 30.63
C PRO A 92 -24.89 -16.08 31.94
N GLY A 93 -23.98 -15.40 32.66
CA GLY A 93 -23.62 -15.73 34.05
C GLY A 93 -22.14 -15.95 34.36
N SER A 94 -21.24 -15.91 33.37
CA SER A 94 -19.80 -16.13 33.58
C SER A 94 -19.11 -14.95 34.29
N LYS A 95 -18.44 -15.20 35.42
CA LYS A 95 -17.63 -14.19 36.14
C LYS A 95 -16.21 -14.09 35.56
N PRO A 96 -15.61 -12.89 35.49
CA PRO A 96 -14.25 -12.70 34.94
C PRO A 96 -13.15 -13.19 35.91
N PRO A 97 -12.01 -13.68 35.40
CA PRO A 97 -10.85 -14.10 36.20
C PRO A 97 -9.90 -12.93 36.54
N VAL A 98 -9.00 -13.18 37.50
CA VAL A 98 -8.07 -12.19 38.09
C VAL A 98 -7.03 -11.68 37.09
N GLU A 99 -6.77 -10.37 37.17
CA GLU A 99 -5.93 -9.58 36.26
C GLU A 99 -4.41 -9.83 36.45
N PRO A 100 -3.62 -9.98 35.36
CA PRO A 100 -2.17 -10.17 35.45
C PRO A 100 -1.40 -8.84 35.46
N ASP A 101 -0.27 -8.83 36.18
CA ASP A 101 0.72 -7.76 36.32
C ASP A 101 1.03 -6.98 35.00
N PRO A 102 0.64 -5.69 34.89
CA PRO A 102 0.67 -4.93 33.63
C PRO A 102 2.08 -4.57 33.14
N ASP A 103 3.07 -4.50 34.03
CA ASP A 103 4.45 -4.16 33.65
C ASP A 103 5.10 -5.28 32.83
N LYS A 104 4.76 -6.54 33.12
CA LYS A 104 5.23 -7.71 32.35
C LYS A 104 4.59 -7.78 30.97
N ALA A 105 3.32 -7.38 30.84
CA ALA A 105 2.63 -7.35 29.54
C ALA A 105 3.23 -6.29 28.61
N THR A 106 3.46 -5.08 29.14
CA THR A 106 4.04 -3.97 28.38
C THR A 106 5.48 -4.26 27.93
N GLN A 107 6.30 -4.89 28.77
CA GLN A 107 7.66 -5.31 28.41
C GLN A 107 7.67 -6.43 27.34
N ALA A 108 6.76 -7.39 27.42
CA ALA A 108 6.63 -8.43 26.39
C ALA A 108 6.26 -7.82 25.03
N TYR A 109 5.30 -6.89 24.99
CA TYR A 109 4.84 -6.27 23.75
C TYR A 109 5.93 -5.40 23.09
N ARG A 110 6.69 -4.62 23.87
CA ARG A 110 7.86 -3.88 23.35
C ARG A 110 8.91 -4.83 22.77
N LYS A 111 9.25 -5.91 23.48
CA LYS A 111 10.25 -6.90 23.04
C LYS A 111 9.86 -7.60 21.74
N ASP A 112 8.59 -7.92 21.55
CA ASP A 112 8.10 -8.51 20.29
C ASP A 112 8.02 -7.47 19.16
N LEU A 113 7.70 -6.21 19.45
CA LEU A 113 7.73 -5.11 18.48
C LEU A 113 9.15 -4.78 18.00
N ASP A 114 10.12 -4.67 18.91
CA ASP A 114 11.54 -4.45 18.58
C ASP A 114 12.10 -5.60 17.72
N LYS A 115 11.72 -6.84 18.04
CA LYS A 115 12.06 -8.03 17.26
C LYS A 115 11.40 -8.05 15.86
N TRP A 116 10.26 -7.40 15.69
CA TRP A 116 9.55 -7.26 14.42
C TRP A 116 10.12 -6.12 13.55
N LEU A 117 10.60 -5.05 14.18
CA LEU A 117 11.20 -3.88 13.53
C LEU A 117 12.69 -4.04 13.21
N ALA A 118 13.40 -4.99 13.83
CA ALA A 118 14.82 -5.22 13.60
C ALA A 118 15.13 -5.64 12.14
N PRO A 119 16.10 -4.99 11.45
CA PRO A 119 16.56 -5.43 10.14
C PRO A 119 17.30 -6.79 10.24
N PRO A 120 17.31 -7.59 9.16
CA PRO A 120 17.98 -8.89 9.18
C PRO A 120 19.49 -8.73 9.44
N ALA A 121 20.02 -9.52 10.37
CA ALA A 121 21.44 -9.49 10.72
C ALA A 121 22.33 -9.82 9.51
N LYS A 122 23.37 -9.02 9.31
CA LYS A 122 24.41 -9.31 8.32
C LYS A 122 25.15 -10.58 8.74
N SER A 123 25.19 -11.59 7.88
CA SER A 123 26.01 -12.78 8.09
C SER A 123 27.50 -12.38 8.14
N GLY A 124 28.16 -12.67 9.25
CA GLY A 124 29.63 -12.57 9.34
C GLY A 124 30.32 -13.59 8.42
N PRO A 125 31.62 -13.42 8.12
CA PRO A 125 32.39 -14.37 7.34
C PRO A 125 32.49 -15.73 8.06
N PRO A 126 32.64 -16.84 7.32
CA PRO A 126 32.68 -18.18 7.91
C PRO A 126 33.93 -18.40 8.76
N GLU A 127 33.75 -19.14 9.85
CA GLU A 127 34.78 -19.52 10.81
C GLU A 127 35.76 -20.55 10.22
N ALA A 128 37.05 -20.44 10.55
CA ALA A 128 38.10 -21.30 10.01
C ALA A 128 38.18 -22.64 10.77
N PRO A 129 38.56 -23.76 10.12
CA PRO A 129 38.69 -25.05 10.79
C PRO A 129 39.86 -25.06 11.79
N PRO A 130 39.80 -25.90 12.85
CA PRO A 130 40.78 -25.91 13.92
C PRO A 130 42.16 -26.42 13.47
N VAL A 131 43.21 -25.78 13.99
CA VAL A 131 44.62 -26.11 13.72
C VAL A 131 45.06 -27.28 14.60
N VAL A 132 45.65 -28.31 13.99
CA VAL A 132 46.32 -29.41 14.69
C VAL A 132 47.73 -28.95 15.10
N GLN A 133 48.10 -29.16 16.37
CA GLN A 133 49.45 -28.87 16.86
C GLN A 133 50.44 -29.95 16.41
N PRO A 134 51.63 -29.61 15.88
CA PRO A 134 52.70 -30.58 15.66
C PRO A 134 53.42 -30.95 16.97
N GLU A 135 53.88 -32.19 17.08
CA GLU A 135 54.78 -32.64 18.16
C GLU A 135 56.17 -31.99 18.06
N ALA A 136 56.89 -31.97 19.19
CA ALA A 136 58.18 -31.29 19.32
C ALA A 136 59.34 -32.07 18.65
N PRO A 137 60.29 -31.39 17.96
CA PRO A 137 61.50 -32.01 17.45
C PRO A 137 62.63 -32.07 18.51
N PRO A 138 63.51 -33.07 18.46
CA PRO A 138 64.68 -33.14 19.34
C PRO A 138 65.83 -32.20 18.92
N GLN A 139 66.52 -31.65 19.91
CA GLN A 139 67.83 -30.98 19.82
C GLN A 139 68.96 -32.02 19.68
N ALA A 140 70.19 -31.74 19.22
CA ALA A 140 70.80 -30.67 18.41
C ALA A 140 72.26 -31.10 18.08
N GLN A 141 72.94 -30.49 17.10
CA GLN A 141 74.41 -30.51 16.97
C GLN A 141 74.94 -29.24 16.26
N PRO A 142 76.21 -28.81 16.48
CA PRO A 142 76.63 -27.43 16.20
C PRO A 142 77.49 -27.20 14.93
N GLU A 143 77.46 -25.93 14.50
CA GLU A 143 78.50 -25.14 13.81
C GLU A 143 78.92 -25.38 12.34
N ALA A 144 78.69 -24.34 11.53
CA ALA A 144 79.71 -23.68 10.68
C ALA A 144 79.28 -22.21 10.41
N PRO A 145 80.22 -21.26 10.19
CA PRO A 145 79.92 -19.82 10.05
C PRO A 145 79.23 -19.43 8.73
N PRO A 146 78.57 -18.25 8.66
CA PRO A 146 77.59 -17.95 7.62
C PRO A 146 78.20 -17.49 6.28
N VAL A 147 77.66 -18.01 5.18
CA VAL A 147 77.78 -17.40 3.85
C VAL A 147 76.50 -16.62 3.58
N VAL A 148 76.60 -15.30 3.43
CA VAL A 148 75.47 -14.41 3.14
C VAL A 148 75.17 -14.44 1.63
N PRO A 149 73.99 -14.90 1.18
CA PRO A 149 73.56 -14.71 -0.20
C PRO A 149 73.11 -13.26 -0.42
N PRO A 150 73.22 -12.70 -1.65
CA PRO A 150 72.70 -11.37 -1.95
C PRO A 150 71.16 -11.33 -1.80
N PRO A 151 70.56 -10.14 -1.61
CA PRO A 151 69.12 -10.01 -1.39
C PRO A 151 68.32 -10.58 -2.56
N ALA A 152 67.36 -11.45 -2.28
CA ALA A 152 66.39 -11.90 -3.26
C ALA A 152 65.46 -10.73 -3.66
N GLU A 153 65.14 -10.63 -4.95
CA GLU A 153 64.16 -9.64 -5.44
C GLU A 153 62.79 -9.85 -4.78
N PRO A 154 62.01 -8.78 -4.54
CA PRO A 154 60.66 -8.91 -4.01
C PRO A 154 59.80 -9.80 -4.93
N PRO A 155 59.05 -10.79 -4.39
CA PRO A 155 58.20 -11.62 -5.21
C PRO A 155 57.16 -10.74 -5.92
N ALA A 156 57.08 -10.87 -7.25
CA ALA A 156 56.15 -10.11 -8.08
C ALA A 156 54.72 -10.20 -7.52
N ALA A 157 54.04 -9.05 -7.48
CA ALA A 157 52.70 -8.95 -6.93
C ALA A 157 51.77 -9.98 -7.61
N ARG A 158 51.20 -10.89 -6.81
CA ARG A 158 50.17 -11.81 -7.30
C ARG A 158 49.05 -10.97 -7.91
N PRO A 159 48.58 -11.26 -9.14
CA PRO A 159 47.43 -10.57 -9.68
C PRO A 159 46.25 -10.70 -8.69
N PRO A 160 45.44 -9.65 -8.50
CA PRO A 160 44.36 -9.67 -7.52
C PRO A 160 43.46 -10.87 -7.81
N ALA A 161 43.15 -11.64 -6.76
CA ALA A 161 42.36 -12.86 -6.89
C ALA A 161 41.06 -12.53 -7.62
N VAL A 162 40.88 -13.09 -8.82
CA VAL A 162 39.65 -12.93 -9.59
C VAL A 162 38.51 -13.43 -8.69
N PRO A 163 37.50 -12.60 -8.39
CA PRO A 163 36.39 -13.03 -7.57
C PRO A 163 35.79 -14.32 -8.16
N PRO A 164 35.44 -15.33 -7.34
CA PRO A 164 34.97 -16.61 -7.83
C PRO A 164 33.87 -16.38 -8.86
N ALA A 165 34.03 -16.97 -10.05
CA ALA A 165 33.14 -16.72 -11.18
C ALA A 165 31.70 -16.92 -10.73
N ARG A 166 30.91 -15.83 -10.73
CA ARG A 166 29.54 -15.85 -10.22
C ARG A 166 28.80 -16.98 -10.94
N PRO A 167 28.07 -17.87 -10.23
CA PRO A 167 27.31 -18.91 -10.90
C PRO A 167 26.42 -18.26 -11.95
N ALA A 168 26.48 -18.82 -13.16
CA ALA A 168 25.70 -18.35 -14.31
C ALA A 168 24.22 -18.67 -14.07
N GLY A 169 23.53 -17.78 -13.35
CA GLY A 169 22.08 -17.81 -13.27
C GLY A 169 21.49 -17.72 -14.69
N ASP A 170 20.34 -18.34 -14.91
CA ASP A 170 19.71 -18.40 -16.24
C ASP A 170 19.61 -17.02 -16.90
N ALA A 171 19.60 -17.02 -18.23
CA ALA A 171 19.59 -15.80 -19.04
C ALA A 171 18.42 -14.86 -18.68
N VAL A 172 18.69 -13.56 -18.66
CA VAL A 172 17.68 -12.51 -18.41
C VAL A 172 16.77 -12.32 -19.62
N TYR A 173 17.33 -12.46 -20.82
CA TYR A 173 16.61 -12.36 -22.09
C TYR A 173 16.59 -13.71 -22.82
N VAL A 174 15.54 -13.96 -23.59
CA VAL A 174 15.48 -15.10 -24.52
C VAL A 174 16.54 -14.88 -25.61
N PRO A 175 17.42 -15.86 -25.90
CA PRO A 175 18.53 -15.70 -26.85
C PRO A 175 18.09 -15.11 -28.20
N GLY A 176 18.89 -14.19 -28.75
CA GLY A 176 18.58 -13.49 -30.01
C GLY A 176 17.48 -12.43 -29.92
N THR A 177 16.89 -12.18 -28.74
CA THR A 177 15.80 -11.21 -28.57
C THR A 177 16.09 -10.18 -27.47
N ARG A 178 15.30 -9.11 -27.41
CA ARG A 178 15.23 -8.18 -26.26
C ARG A 178 14.09 -8.53 -25.28
N THR A 179 13.58 -9.76 -25.34
CA THR A 179 12.41 -10.20 -24.57
C THR A 179 12.86 -10.90 -23.30
N LEU A 180 12.33 -10.48 -22.14
CA LEU A 180 12.64 -11.13 -20.87
C LEU A 180 12.29 -12.63 -20.87
N THR A 181 13.12 -13.45 -20.23
CA THR A 181 12.76 -14.84 -19.93
C THR A 181 11.57 -14.89 -18.95
N PRO A 182 10.80 -15.99 -18.89
CA PRO A 182 9.62 -16.09 -18.03
C PRO A 182 9.91 -15.72 -16.56
N THR A 183 11.05 -16.16 -16.02
CA THR A 183 11.51 -15.85 -14.66
C THR A 183 11.80 -14.36 -14.47
N ALA A 184 12.54 -13.73 -15.39
CA ALA A 184 12.83 -12.29 -15.30
C ALA A 184 11.56 -11.45 -15.50
N ASN A 185 10.66 -11.87 -16.38
CA ASN A 185 9.37 -11.23 -16.61
C ASN A 185 8.48 -11.27 -15.35
N ALA A 186 8.39 -12.43 -14.70
CA ALA A 186 7.63 -12.59 -13.46
C ALA A 186 8.22 -11.80 -12.29
N ALA A 187 9.55 -11.78 -12.14
CA ALA A 187 10.22 -10.98 -11.13
C ALA A 187 9.90 -9.48 -11.25
N VAL A 188 9.97 -8.93 -12.46
CA VAL A 188 9.65 -7.51 -12.74
C VAL A 188 8.14 -7.23 -12.59
N GLY A 189 7.28 -8.16 -13.01
CA GLY A 189 5.83 -8.06 -12.85
C GLY A 189 5.38 -8.09 -11.39
N THR A 190 5.89 -9.03 -10.59
CA THR A 190 5.58 -9.12 -9.13
C THR A 190 6.04 -7.87 -8.37
N ALA A 191 7.23 -7.34 -8.63
CA ALA A 191 7.66 -6.09 -7.98
C ALA A 191 6.72 -4.90 -8.29
N SER A 192 6.16 -4.87 -9.50
CA SER A 192 5.18 -3.85 -9.92
C SER A 192 3.80 -4.03 -9.24
N ALA A 193 3.49 -5.22 -8.76
CA ALA A 193 2.17 -5.59 -8.24
C ALA A 193 1.89 -5.01 -6.84
N ALA A 194 2.93 -4.64 -6.08
CA ALA A 194 2.83 -3.99 -4.77
C ALA A 194 2.09 -2.64 -4.82
N GLN A 195 2.38 -1.80 -5.82
CA GLN A 195 1.67 -0.52 -6.01
C GLN A 195 0.18 -0.75 -6.33
N GLY A 196 -0.11 -1.79 -7.11
CA GLY A 196 -1.47 -2.21 -7.42
C GLY A 196 -2.26 -2.67 -6.19
N LEU A 197 -1.60 -3.38 -5.27
CA LEU A 197 -2.15 -3.85 -4.00
C LEU A 197 -2.48 -2.65 -3.09
N TRP A 198 -1.52 -1.75 -2.89
CA TRP A 198 -1.69 -0.51 -2.13
C TRP A 198 -2.86 0.35 -2.63
N GLN A 199 -2.98 0.54 -3.95
CA GLN A 199 -4.06 1.37 -4.50
C GLN A 199 -5.44 0.73 -4.31
N ALA A 200 -5.55 -0.59 -4.24
CA ALA A 200 -6.79 -1.27 -3.88
C ALA A 200 -7.11 -1.15 -2.37
N GLU A 201 -6.09 -1.12 -1.51
CA GLU A 201 -6.25 -0.84 -0.07
C GLU A 201 -6.75 0.60 0.16
N MET A 202 -6.18 1.61 -0.52
CA MET A 202 -6.57 3.04 -0.40
C MET A 202 -7.94 3.39 -0.99
N ASN A 203 -8.21 3.06 -2.26
CA ASN A 203 -9.34 3.62 -3.02
C ASN A 203 -10.74 3.18 -2.51
N ALA A 204 -10.76 2.40 -1.44
CA ALA A 204 -11.94 1.88 -0.80
C ALA A 204 -12.32 2.64 0.50
N LEU A 205 -11.48 3.55 1.01
CA LEU A 205 -11.79 4.37 2.20
C LEU A 205 -12.51 5.68 1.87
N SER A 206 -12.18 6.32 0.75
CA SER A 206 -12.93 7.44 0.15
C SER A 206 -14.43 7.14 -0.08
N LYS A 207 -14.82 5.87 0.10
CA LYS A 207 -16.17 5.31 -0.08
C LYS A 207 -16.91 5.10 1.25
N ARG A 208 -16.21 5.06 2.40
CA ARG A 208 -16.79 5.08 3.76
C ARG A 208 -17.43 6.44 4.10
N MET A 209 -17.05 7.52 3.41
CA MET A 209 -17.62 8.87 3.60
C MET A 209 -19.14 8.98 3.37
N GLY A 210 -19.78 8.00 2.73
CA GLY A 210 -21.24 7.91 2.64
C GLY A 210 -21.88 7.50 3.98
N GLU A 211 -21.26 6.59 4.73
CA GLU A 211 -21.78 6.06 6.00
C GLU A 211 -21.64 7.07 7.14
N LEU A 212 -20.47 7.73 7.24
CA LEU A 212 -20.21 8.69 8.32
C LEU A 212 -21.17 9.89 8.27
N ARG A 213 -21.60 10.32 7.08
CA ARG A 213 -22.60 11.39 6.93
C ARG A 213 -24.02 10.98 7.30
N LEU A 214 -24.31 9.69 7.40
CA LEU A 214 -25.61 9.16 7.84
C LEU A 214 -25.66 8.94 9.37
N THR A 215 -24.50 8.78 10.01
CA THR A 215 -24.36 8.61 11.48
C THR A 215 -23.26 9.49 12.09
N PRO A 216 -23.20 10.81 11.81
CA PRO A 216 -22.04 11.63 12.15
C PRO A 216 -21.80 11.71 13.67
N VAL A 217 -22.86 11.76 14.48
CA VAL A 217 -22.74 11.97 15.93
C VAL A 217 -22.18 10.78 16.72
N ALA A 218 -22.06 9.61 16.11
CA ALA A 218 -21.90 8.33 16.80
C ALA A 218 -20.53 7.67 16.56
N GLY A 219 -19.95 7.12 17.63
CA GLY A 219 -18.83 6.19 17.53
C GLY A 219 -19.29 4.89 16.85
N GLY A 220 -18.37 4.11 16.31
CA GLY A 220 -18.78 2.91 15.58
C GLY A 220 -17.68 1.91 15.28
N VAL A 221 -18.11 0.68 15.01
CA VAL A 221 -17.32 -0.37 14.36
C VAL A 221 -17.80 -0.54 12.93
N TRP A 222 -16.89 -0.85 12.02
CA TRP A 222 -17.22 -1.07 10.62
C TRP A 222 -16.37 -2.19 10.03
N GLY A 223 -16.92 -2.83 9.01
CA GLY A 223 -16.24 -3.85 8.23
C GLY A 223 -16.52 -3.66 6.75
N ARG A 224 -15.51 -3.90 5.90
CA ARG A 224 -15.65 -3.82 4.45
C ARG A 224 -14.94 -4.97 3.75
N ALA A 225 -15.46 -5.36 2.60
CA ALA A 225 -14.81 -6.25 1.65
C ALA A 225 -14.68 -5.54 0.30
N PHE A 226 -13.61 -5.85 -0.44
CA PHE A 226 -13.34 -5.27 -1.74
C PHE A 226 -12.72 -6.29 -2.68
N GLY A 227 -12.94 -6.09 -3.98
CA GLY A 227 -12.36 -6.91 -5.04
C GLY A 227 -12.09 -6.06 -6.28
N ARG A 228 -10.92 -6.22 -6.88
CA ARG A 228 -10.51 -5.53 -8.12
C ARG A 228 -9.90 -6.52 -9.09
N ARG A 229 -10.18 -6.38 -10.38
CA ARG A 229 -9.26 -6.83 -11.42
C ARG A 229 -8.58 -5.61 -12.02
N GLN A 230 -7.29 -5.72 -12.26
CA GLN A 230 -6.54 -4.78 -13.08
C GLN A 230 -5.62 -5.53 -14.03
N ASP A 231 -5.55 -5.05 -15.27
CA ASP A 231 -4.57 -5.46 -16.27
C ASP A 231 -3.53 -4.30 -16.38
N VAL A 232 -2.23 -4.63 -16.29
CA VAL A 232 -1.15 -3.68 -15.94
C VAL A 232 0.02 -3.76 -16.95
N ASP A 233 0.32 -2.63 -17.59
CA ASP A 233 1.52 -2.38 -18.40
C ASP A 233 2.53 -1.55 -17.59
N ASN A 234 3.70 -2.14 -17.29
CA ASN A 234 4.81 -1.47 -16.59
C ASN A 234 5.97 -1.06 -17.51
N ARG A 235 5.77 -1.11 -18.83
CA ARG A 235 6.73 -0.87 -19.92
C ARG A 235 7.89 -1.86 -20.08
N VAL A 236 8.08 -2.84 -19.20
CA VAL A 236 9.28 -3.70 -19.21
C VAL A 236 8.97 -5.19 -19.17
N SER A 237 8.12 -5.64 -18.23
CA SER A 237 7.49 -6.95 -18.37
C SER A 237 6.38 -6.88 -19.42
N ARG A 238 5.96 -8.03 -19.90
CA ARG A 238 4.67 -8.19 -20.56
C ARG A 238 3.56 -7.69 -19.64
N GLU A 239 2.45 -7.27 -20.24
CA GLU A 239 1.22 -6.96 -19.50
C GLU A 239 0.81 -8.16 -18.64
N PHE A 240 0.41 -7.90 -17.40
CA PHE A 240 -0.05 -8.94 -16.48
C PHE A 240 -1.40 -8.56 -15.87
N ARG A 241 -2.17 -9.58 -15.50
CA ARG A 241 -3.44 -9.42 -14.81
C ARG A 241 -3.25 -9.66 -13.32
N GLN A 242 -3.62 -8.70 -12.49
CA GLN A 242 -3.73 -8.86 -11.05
C GLN A 242 -5.21 -8.88 -10.66
N THR A 243 -5.61 -9.87 -9.87
CA THR A 243 -6.94 -9.92 -9.22
C THR A 243 -6.72 -9.82 -7.72
N ILE A 244 -7.20 -8.72 -7.15
CA ILE A 244 -7.03 -8.37 -5.74
C ILE A 244 -8.37 -8.57 -5.03
N SER A 245 -8.34 -9.12 -3.83
CA SER A 245 -9.48 -9.19 -2.92
C SER A 245 -9.01 -9.06 -1.48
N GLY A 246 -9.75 -8.33 -0.66
CA GLY A 246 -9.40 -8.12 0.73
C GLY A 246 -10.58 -7.72 1.60
N PHE A 247 -10.33 -7.68 2.90
CA PHE A 247 -11.25 -7.15 3.89
C PHE A 247 -10.52 -6.25 4.88
N GLU A 248 -11.23 -5.27 5.42
CA GLU A 248 -10.78 -4.46 6.56
C GLU A 248 -11.87 -4.44 7.63
N LEU A 249 -11.42 -4.31 8.89
CA LEU A 249 -12.23 -4.01 10.06
C LEU A 249 -11.67 -2.75 10.70
N GLY A 250 -12.53 -1.87 11.20
CA GLY A 250 -12.11 -0.66 11.90
C GLY A 250 -13.08 -0.24 13.00
N ALA A 251 -12.58 0.62 13.87
CA ALA A 251 -13.34 1.22 14.96
C ALA A 251 -12.94 2.70 15.10
N ASP A 252 -13.92 3.56 15.38
CA ASP A 252 -13.73 4.99 15.62
C ASP A 252 -14.61 5.53 16.74
N THR A 253 -14.13 6.60 17.36
CA THR A 253 -14.93 7.45 18.26
C THR A 253 -15.19 8.81 17.62
N ALA A 254 -16.32 9.41 17.97
CA ALA A 254 -16.84 10.63 17.36
C ALA A 254 -16.73 11.81 18.35
N LEU A 255 -15.77 12.71 18.13
CA LEU A 255 -15.43 13.82 19.00
C LEU A 255 -16.04 15.14 18.49
N PRO A 256 -17.02 15.76 19.20
CA PRO A 256 -17.62 17.03 18.79
C PRO A 256 -16.61 18.19 18.87
N VAL A 257 -16.71 19.12 17.93
CA VAL A 257 -16.06 20.44 17.95
C VAL A 257 -17.09 21.53 17.56
N ALA A 258 -16.72 22.81 17.61
CA ALA A 258 -17.67 23.92 17.45
C ALA A 258 -18.48 23.88 16.14
N ASP A 259 -17.82 23.63 15.00
CA ASP A 259 -18.40 23.70 13.65
C ASP A 259 -18.48 22.32 12.95
N GLY A 260 -18.42 21.23 13.72
CA GLY A 260 -18.43 19.88 13.17
C GLY A 260 -17.90 18.80 14.12
N ARG A 261 -17.23 17.79 13.56
CA ARG A 261 -16.89 16.57 14.30
C ARG A 261 -15.69 15.83 13.73
N TRP A 262 -14.89 15.23 14.61
CA TRP A 262 -13.81 14.32 14.26
C TRP A 262 -14.19 12.87 14.53
N HIS A 263 -14.01 11.99 13.54
CA HIS A 263 -13.95 10.55 13.73
C HIS A 263 -12.49 10.11 13.78
N VAL A 264 -12.01 9.71 14.96
CA VAL A 264 -10.64 9.22 15.14
C VAL A 264 -10.69 7.73 15.43
N GLY A 265 -9.90 6.95 14.69
CA GLY A 265 -10.00 5.50 14.74
C GLY A 265 -8.82 4.74 14.17
N ALA A 266 -8.91 3.42 14.30
CA ALA A 266 -7.95 2.46 13.80
C ALA A 266 -8.59 1.49 12.81
N VAL A 267 -7.77 0.91 11.95
CA VAL A 267 -8.15 -0.08 10.94
C VAL A 267 -7.10 -1.18 10.87
N ALA A 268 -7.56 -2.42 10.67
CA ALA A 268 -6.72 -3.57 10.35
C ALA A 268 -7.34 -4.35 9.19
N GLY A 269 -6.53 -5.01 8.38
CA GLY A 269 -7.02 -5.75 7.22
C GLY A 269 -6.06 -6.80 6.68
N TYR A 270 -6.59 -7.55 5.72
CA TYR A 270 -5.85 -8.52 4.93
C TYR A 270 -6.26 -8.41 3.46
N THR A 271 -5.26 -8.41 2.58
CA THR A 271 -5.42 -8.33 1.13
C THR A 271 -4.65 -9.47 0.47
N ASN A 272 -5.30 -10.23 -0.42
CA ASN A 272 -4.65 -11.18 -1.32
C ASN A 272 -4.72 -10.65 -2.77
N GLY A 273 -3.60 -10.69 -3.47
CA GLY A 273 -3.49 -10.41 -4.90
C GLY A 273 -3.00 -11.65 -5.65
N ARG A 274 -3.70 -12.06 -6.70
CA ARG A 274 -3.26 -13.12 -7.61
C ARG A 274 -2.85 -12.54 -8.96
N ILE A 275 -1.61 -12.77 -9.35
CA ILE A 275 -1.05 -12.35 -10.63
C ILE A 275 -1.13 -13.51 -11.64
N LYS A 276 -1.52 -13.21 -12.88
CA LYS A 276 -1.36 -14.08 -14.06
C LYS A 276 -0.48 -13.37 -15.08
N PHE A 277 0.64 -14.00 -15.44
CA PHE A 277 1.58 -13.48 -16.43
C PHE A 277 1.21 -13.93 -17.85
N ASP A 278 1.49 -13.09 -18.85
CA ASP A 278 1.46 -13.51 -20.25
C ASP A 278 2.43 -14.69 -20.49
N ARG A 279 1.99 -15.65 -21.31
CA ARG A 279 2.65 -16.94 -21.60
C ARG A 279 2.81 -17.89 -20.41
N GLY A 280 2.06 -17.69 -19.34
CA GLY A 280 1.86 -18.69 -18.29
C GLY A 280 2.66 -18.45 -17.00
N GLY A 281 2.30 -19.23 -15.98
CA GLY A 281 2.75 -19.02 -14.61
C GLY A 281 1.88 -18.02 -13.83
N THR A 282 2.08 -18.00 -12.50
CA THR A 282 1.28 -17.22 -11.55
C THR A 282 2.16 -16.52 -10.53
N GLY A 283 1.68 -15.40 -10.01
CA GLY A 283 2.20 -14.77 -8.80
C GLY A 283 1.12 -14.66 -7.75
N ASP A 284 1.54 -14.52 -6.49
CA ASP A 284 0.68 -14.36 -5.34
C ASP A 284 1.30 -13.27 -4.44
N ASP A 285 0.51 -12.26 -4.10
CA ASP A 285 0.83 -11.17 -3.16
C ASP A 285 -0.10 -11.29 -1.95
N ASP A 286 0.43 -11.13 -0.73
CA ASP A 286 -0.38 -11.11 0.48
C ASP A 286 0.06 -9.95 1.38
N SER A 287 -0.88 -9.07 1.73
CA SER A 287 -0.68 -7.95 2.65
C SER A 287 -1.48 -8.18 3.93
N VAL A 288 -0.81 -8.01 5.07
CA VAL A 288 -1.48 -7.76 6.36
C VAL A 288 -1.13 -6.33 6.73
N HIS A 289 -2.14 -5.51 7.02
CA HIS A 289 -1.94 -4.08 7.22
C HIS A 289 -2.75 -3.53 8.39
N VAL A 290 -2.21 -2.48 9.00
CA VAL A 290 -2.84 -1.71 10.07
C VAL A 290 -2.66 -0.21 9.80
N GLY A 291 -3.56 0.61 10.33
CA GLY A 291 -3.50 2.05 10.19
C GLY A 291 -4.36 2.81 11.18
N ALA A 292 -4.20 4.12 11.19
CA ALA A 292 -4.97 5.06 11.99
C ALA A 292 -5.44 6.21 11.11
N TYR A 293 -6.68 6.65 11.33
CA TYR A 293 -7.31 7.73 10.58
C TYR A 293 -7.95 8.79 11.47
N ALA A 294 -8.08 9.98 10.92
CA ALA A 294 -8.85 11.08 11.46
C ALA A 294 -9.68 11.71 10.33
N THR A 295 -11.01 11.63 10.46
CA THR A 295 -11.96 12.22 9.50
C THR A 295 -12.66 13.41 10.17
N TYR A 296 -12.45 14.62 9.67
CA TYR A 296 -13.24 15.80 10.04
C TYR A 296 -14.46 15.94 9.11
N ILE A 297 -15.63 16.17 9.68
CA ILE A 297 -16.87 16.51 8.95
C ILE A 297 -17.39 17.82 9.54
N GLU A 298 -17.51 18.84 8.68
CA GLU A 298 -18.11 20.14 8.99
C GLU A 298 -19.62 20.08 8.74
N ASP A 299 -20.43 20.75 9.57
CA ASP A 299 -21.87 20.86 9.35
C ASP A 299 -22.22 21.60 8.04
N GLY A 300 -21.31 22.49 7.58
CA GLY A 300 -21.34 23.17 6.27
C GLY A 300 -21.01 22.28 5.07
N GLY A 301 -20.85 20.97 5.27
CA GLY A 301 -20.68 19.97 4.21
C GLY A 301 -19.24 19.78 3.72
N PHE A 302 -18.27 20.55 4.22
CA PHE A 302 -16.85 20.26 4.06
C PHE A 302 -16.46 18.96 4.80
N TYR A 303 -15.44 18.27 4.30
CA TYR A 303 -14.77 17.20 5.03
C TYR A 303 -13.29 17.15 4.69
N MET A 304 -12.54 16.55 5.62
CA MET A 304 -11.15 16.18 5.44
C MET A 304 -10.95 14.77 6.03
N ASP A 305 -10.37 13.85 5.28
CA ASP A 305 -10.03 12.50 5.72
C ASP A 305 -8.52 12.28 5.60
N GLY A 306 -7.85 11.95 6.70
CA GLY A 306 -6.43 11.63 6.73
C GLY A 306 -6.20 10.24 7.29
N ILE A 307 -5.37 9.43 6.62
CA ILE A 307 -4.97 8.11 7.11
C ILE A 307 -3.50 7.81 6.86
N VAL A 308 -2.85 7.15 7.82
CA VAL A 308 -1.55 6.49 7.68
C VAL A 308 -1.72 4.97 7.84
N ARG A 309 -1.03 4.19 7.01
CA ARG A 309 -0.95 2.72 7.10
C ARG A 309 0.49 2.22 7.08
N VAL A 310 0.68 1.08 7.75
CA VAL A 310 1.83 0.19 7.56
C VAL A 310 1.34 -1.20 7.17
N SER A 311 2.07 -1.88 6.30
CA SER A 311 1.73 -3.22 5.80
C SER A 311 2.95 -4.13 5.76
N ARG A 312 2.72 -5.43 5.90
CA ARG A 312 3.70 -6.49 5.67
C ARG A 312 3.27 -7.25 4.43
N ILE A 313 4.03 -7.10 3.35
CA ILE A 313 3.69 -7.68 2.05
C ILE A 313 4.60 -8.88 1.77
N ARG A 314 3.99 -10.04 1.53
CA ARG A 314 4.64 -11.23 0.97
C ARG A 314 4.42 -11.25 -0.52
N HIS A 315 5.48 -11.47 -1.28
CA HIS A 315 5.46 -11.62 -2.73
C HIS A 315 5.98 -12.99 -3.11
N ALA A 316 5.31 -13.67 -4.04
CA ALA A 316 5.75 -14.94 -4.60
C ALA A 316 5.42 -15.05 -6.10
N PHE A 317 6.23 -15.80 -6.84
CA PHE A 317 5.92 -16.22 -8.20
C PHE A 317 6.32 -17.66 -8.48
N LYS A 318 5.61 -18.27 -9.43
CA LYS A 318 5.78 -19.64 -9.91
C LYS A 318 5.61 -19.64 -11.43
N VAL A 319 6.70 -19.81 -12.15
CA VAL A 319 6.71 -19.84 -13.63
C VAL A 319 7.51 -21.03 -14.13
N ASP A 320 7.35 -21.37 -15.41
CA ASP A 320 8.17 -22.37 -16.07
C ASP A 320 9.23 -21.63 -16.90
N ASP A 321 10.49 -22.03 -16.79
CA ASP A 321 11.58 -21.39 -17.52
C ASP A 321 11.58 -21.76 -19.01
N ALA A 322 12.53 -21.19 -19.77
CA ALA A 322 12.69 -21.49 -21.20
C ALA A 322 13.05 -22.97 -21.50
N LYS A 323 13.29 -23.80 -20.49
CA LYS A 323 13.57 -25.24 -20.56
C LYS A 323 12.43 -26.08 -19.95
N GLY A 324 11.29 -25.46 -19.62
CA GLY A 324 10.13 -26.13 -19.01
C GLY A 324 10.29 -26.50 -17.53
N ARG A 325 11.35 -26.04 -16.85
CA ARG A 325 11.57 -26.33 -15.42
C ARG A 325 10.76 -25.37 -14.55
N ARG A 326 10.14 -25.89 -13.49
CA ARG A 326 9.35 -25.08 -12.54
C ARG A 326 10.25 -24.20 -11.67
N VAL A 327 10.20 -22.89 -11.89
CA VAL A 327 10.95 -21.88 -11.13
C VAL A 327 10.05 -21.17 -10.13
N ARG A 328 10.59 -20.93 -8.92
CA ARG A 328 9.92 -20.19 -7.85
C ARG A 328 10.81 -19.06 -7.34
N GLY A 329 10.20 -17.93 -7.02
CA GLY A 329 10.82 -16.82 -6.29
C GLY A 329 9.86 -16.32 -5.21
N GLN A 330 10.39 -15.85 -4.09
CA GLN A 330 9.59 -15.25 -3.01
C GLN A 330 10.42 -14.24 -2.22
N TYR A 331 9.77 -13.19 -1.72
CA TYR A 331 10.33 -12.25 -0.75
C TYR A 331 9.25 -11.69 0.17
N ARG A 332 9.68 -10.89 1.16
CA ARG A 332 8.77 -10.14 2.05
C ARG A 332 9.33 -8.73 2.20
N GLY A 333 8.50 -7.72 1.98
CA GLY A 333 8.78 -6.31 2.22
C GLY A 333 7.82 -5.72 3.24
N ASN A 334 8.15 -4.52 3.75
CA ASN A 334 7.18 -3.68 4.44
C ASN A 334 6.69 -2.59 3.49
N GLY A 335 5.41 -2.23 3.60
CA GLY A 335 4.85 -1.04 2.98
C GLY A 335 4.54 0.02 4.04
N VAL A 336 4.66 1.29 3.67
CA VAL A 336 4.16 2.42 4.44
C VAL A 336 3.55 3.43 3.48
N GLY A 337 2.41 4.00 3.84
CA GLY A 337 1.80 5.06 3.04
C GLY A 337 0.77 5.86 3.80
N ALA A 338 0.42 7.00 3.23
CA ALA A 338 -0.55 7.93 3.79
C ALA A 338 -1.39 8.55 2.68
N SER A 339 -2.60 8.97 3.01
CA SER A 339 -3.43 9.80 2.14
C SER A 339 -4.13 10.91 2.92
N LEU A 340 -4.45 11.97 2.19
CA LEU A 340 -5.27 13.10 2.63
C LEU A 340 -6.29 13.39 1.53
N GLU A 341 -7.58 13.26 1.86
CA GLU A 341 -8.70 13.62 1.01
C GLU A 341 -9.44 14.84 1.58
N LEU A 342 -9.85 15.74 0.71
CA LEU A 342 -10.64 16.93 0.99
C LEU A 342 -11.86 16.93 0.07
N GLY A 343 -12.97 17.51 0.51
CA GLY A 343 -14.06 17.84 -0.39
C GLY A 343 -15.17 18.64 0.28
N LYS A 344 -16.12 19.13 -0.52
CA LYS A 344 -17.24 19.93 -0.02
C LYS A 344 -18.54 19.55 -0.71
N ARG A 345 -19.54 19.16 0.08
CA ARG A 345 -20.88 18.85 -0.41
C ARG A 345 -21.71 20.12 -0.57
N PHE A 346 -22.24 20.33 -1.77
CA PHE A 346 -23.24 21.35 -2.07
C PHE A 346 -24.58 20.64 -2.32
N THR A 347 -25.60 21.01 -1.54
CA THR A 347 -26.94 20.41 -1.61
C THR A 347 -27.90 21.32 -2.38
N TRP A 348 -28.77 20.73 -3.18
CA TRP A 348 -29.73 21.41 -4.05
C TRP A 348 -31.17 20.93 -3.79
N PRO A 349 -32.20 21.64 -4.28
CA PRO A 349 -33.60 21.25 -4.14
C PRO A 349 -33.87 19.80 -4.59
N GLY A 350 -34.79 19.13 -3.90
CA GLY A 350 -35.08 17.70 -4.13
C GLY A 350 -34.03 16.74 -3.55
N ALA A 351 -33.17 17.22 -2.64
CA ALA A 351 -32.11 16.47 -1.94
C ALA A 351 -31.04 15.88 -2.86
N TRP A 352 -30.78 16.54 -3.99
CA TRP A 352 -29.59 16.31 -4.81
C TRP A 352 -28.35 16.92 -4.15
N TYR A 353 -27.18 16.32 -4.40
CA TYR A 353 -25.91 16.90 -4.00
C TYR A 353 -24.83 16.71 -5.06
N VAL A 354 -23.90 17.67 -5.10
CA VAL A 354 -22.62 17.57 -5.79
C VAL A 354 -21.49 17.81 -4.79
N GLU A 355 -20.42 17.04 -4.91
CA GLU A 355 -19.31 17.01 -3.97
C GLU A 355 -18.00 16.88 -4.76
N PRO A 356 -17.35 18.00 -5.14
CA PRO A 356 -15.96 17.98 -5.57
C PRO A 356 -15.07 17.40 -4.48
N GLN A 357 -14.10 16.58 -4.89
CA GLN A 357 -13.15 15.87 -4.05
C GLN A 357 -11.73 16.07 -4.59
N LEU A 358 -10.76 16.23 -3.70
CA LEU A 358 -9.32 16.27 -4.00
C LEU A 358 -8.61 15.32 -3.04
N GLU A 359 -7.79 14.40 -3.53
CA GLU A 359 -6.98 13.50 -2.70
C GLU A 359 -5.53 13.51 -3.16
N VAL A 360 -4.62 13.47 -2.19
CA VAL A 360 -3.20 13.15 -2.40
C VAL A 360 -2.84 11.92 -1.57
N ALA A 361 -2.10 10.99 -2.15
CA ALA A 361 -1.62 9.79 -1.48
C ALA A 361 -0.16 9.53 -1.81
N ALA A 362 0.61 9.05 -0.83
CA ALA A 362 2.02 8.68 -0.98
C ALA A 362 2.26 7.29 -0.39
N PHE A 363 3.12 6.50 -1.02
CA PHE A 363 3.42 5.14 -0.60
C PHE A 363 4.84 4.71 -0.98
N HIS A 364 5.44 3.92 -0.09
CA HIS A 364 6.71 3.26 -0.29
C HIS A 364 6.60 1.78 0.08
N ALA A 365 6.95 0.91 -0.86
CA ALA A 365 7.16 -0.52 -0.62
C ALA A 365 8.66 -0.84 -0.64
N GLN A 366 9.13 -1.49 0.42
CA GLN A 366 10.49 -2.05 0.48
C GLN A 366 10.63 -3.20 -0.51
N GLY A 367 11.65 -3.10 -1.37
CA GLY A 367 12.10 -4.23 -2.19
C GLY A 367 12.96 -5.23 -1.41
N ALA A 368 13.59 -6.16 -2.13
CA ALA A 368 14.46 -7.18 -1.55
C ALA A 368 15.50 -7.70 -2.55
N ASP A 369 16.62 -8.18 -2.00
CA ASP A 369 17.64 -8.95 -2.72
C ASP A 369 17.39 -10.45 -2.47
N TYR A 370 17.06 -11.19 -3.52
CA TYR A 370 16.74 -12.63 -3.45
C TYR A 370 17.20 -13.38 -4.70
N THR A 371 17.16 -14.71 -4.65
CA THR A 371 17.52 -15.57 -5.79
C THR A 371 16.39 -16.56 -6.06
N ALA A 372 15.95 -16.63 -7.32
CA ALA A 372 14.94 -17.60 -7.74
C ALA A 372 15.54 -19.02 -7.80
N SER A 373 14.70 -20.06 -7.76
CA SER A 373 15.14 -21.46 -7.66
C SER A 373 15.96 -21.98 -8.86
N ASN A 374 16.12 -21.19 -9.93
CA ASN A 374 17.01 -21.45 -11.07
C ASN A 374 18.30 -20.62 -11.05
N GLY A 375 18.63 -19.97 -9.93
CA GLY A 375 19.85 -19.19 -9.77
C GLY A 375 19.78 -17.76 -10.33
N LEU A 376 18.63 -17.31 -10.85
CA LEU A 376 18.44 -15.90 -11.26
C LEU A 376 18.47 -15.01 -10.01
N ARG A 377 19.50 -14.16 -9.87
CA ARG A 377 19.57 -13.14 -8.82
C ARG A 377 18.64 -11.99 -9.17
N ILE A 378 17.81 -11.57 -8.22
CA ILE A 378 16.83 -10.50 -8.36
C ILE A 378 17.08 -9.49 -7.23
N LYS A 379 17.19 -8.21 -7.60
CA LYS A 379 17.28 -7.08 -6.68
C LYS A 379 16.14 -6.12 -7.01
N ASP A 380 15.12 -6.10 -6.17
CA ASP A 380 14.09 -5.08 -6.20
C ASP A 380 14.57 -3.92 -5.30
N ASP A 381 14.74 -2.72 -5.87
CA ASP A 381 15.09 -1.52 -5.09
C ASP A 381 13.89 -0.96 -4.30
N GLY A 382 12.70 -1.51 -4.51
CA GLY A 382 11.44 -1.02 -3.97
C GLY A 382 10.69 -0.12 -4.96
N THR A 383 9.48 0.26 -4.57
CA THR A 383 8.58 1.09 -5.38
C THR A 383 8.05 2.25 -4.58
N ASN A 384 8.12 3.45 -5.17
CA ASN A 384 7.44 4.64 -4.67
C ASN A 384 6.20 4.94 -5.52
N SER A 385 5.18 5.48 -4.88
CA SER A 385 3.98 6.01 -5.51
C SER A 385 3.62 7.35 -4.88
N MET A 386 3.26 8.31 -5.73
CA MET A 386 2.70 9.60 -5.36
C MET A 386 1.54 9.87 -6.30
N LEU A 387 0.33 9.78 -5.76
CA LEU A 387 -0.93 9.81 -6.49
C LEU A 387 -1.69 11.08 -6.13
N GLY A 388 -2.21 11.77 -7.15
CA GLY A 388 -3.23 12.81 -6.99
C GLY A 388 -4.54 12.38 -7.66
N ARG A 389 -5.68 12.66 -7.02
CA ARG A 389 -7.02 12.41 -7.57
C ARG A 389 -7.85 13.67 -7.47
N LEU A 390 -8.49 14.04 -8.58
CA LEU A 390 -9.55 15.05 -8.63
C LEU A 390 -10.86 14.33 -8.96
N GLY A 391 -11.87 14.46 -8.11
CA GLY A 391 -13.14 13.76 -8.22
C GLY A 391 -14.35 14.67 -8.18
N LEU A 392 -15.44 14.22 -8.77
CA LEU A 392 -16.77 14.78 -8.64
C LEU A 392 -17.74 13.67 -8.23
N HIS A 393 -18.34 13.81 -7.07
CA HIS A 393 -19.30 12.87 -6.49
C HIS A 393 -20.69 13.49 -6.54
N VAL A 394 -21.62 12.87 -7.28
CA VAL A 394 -22.99 13.36 -7.46
C VAL A 394 -23.94 12.29 -6.96
N GLY A 395 -24.94 12.67 -6.18
CA GLY A 395 -25.94 11.73 -5.69
C GLY A 395 -27.22 12.41 -5.26
N ARG A 396 -28.17 11.61 -4.78
CA ARG A 396 -29.44 12.09 -4.25
C ARG A 396 -29.78 11.34 -2.98
N GLN A 397 -30.38 12.02 -2.01
CA GLN A 397 -30.89 11.40 -0.80
C GLN A 397 -32.39 11.15 -0.91
N PHE A 398 -32.81 9.94 -0.57
CA PHE A 398 -34.19 9.54 -0.39
C PHE A 398 -34.40 9.17 1.09
N ASP A 399 -35.22 9.94 1.79
CA ASP A 399 -35.70 9.58 3.12
C ASP A 399 -36.84 8.57 2.98
N LEU A 400 -36.76 7.45 3.71
CA LEU A 400 -37.75 6.37 3.72
C LEU A 400 -38.51 6.29 5.06
N GLY A 401 -38.29 7.24 5.98
CA GLY A 401 -38.88 7.26 7.31
C GLY A 401 -38.17 6.36 8.32
N ASP A 402 -38.45 6.57 9.61
CA ASP A 402 -37.91 5.80 10.74
C ASP A 402 -36.36 5.81 10.84
N GLY A 403 -35.73 6.87 10.35
CA GLY A 403 -34.27 6.99 10.27
C GLY A 403 -33.64 6.12 9.17
N ARG A 404 -34.44 5.66 8.19
CA ARG A 404 -33.97 4.93 7.02
C ARG A 404 -33.78 5.88 5.85
N VAL A 405 -32.62 5.81 5.21
CA VAL A 405 -32.23 6.75 4.15
C VAL A 405 -31.49 5.97 3.07
N VAL A 406 -31.79 6.19 1.80
CA VAL A 406 -31.06 5.59 0.67
C VAL A 406 -30.45 6.70 -0.19
N GLN A 407 -29.16 6.56 -0.49
CA GLN A 407 -28.37 7.50 -1.27
C GLN A 407 -27.70 6.80 -2.46
N PRO A 408 -28.36 6.66 -3.62
CA PRO A 408 -27.67 6.34 -4.86
C PRO A 408 -26.75 7.50 -5.29
N TYR A 409 -25.59 7.14 -5.83
CA TYR A 409 -24.58 8.08 -6.27
C TYR A 409 -23.76 7.58 -7.47
N MET A 410 -23.11 8.53 -8.13
CA MET A 410 -22.05 8.31 -9.11
C MET A 410 -20.82 9.13 -8.73
N LYS A 411 -19.63 8.63 -9.04
CA LYS A 411 -18.37 9.37 -8.94
C LYS A 411 -17.64 9.32 -10.28
N LEU A 412 -17.18 10.47 -10.76
CA LEU A 412 -16.22 10.57 -11.86
C LEU A 412 -14.92 11.11 -11.27
N SER A 413 -13.77 10.50 -11.56
CA SER A 413 -12.47 10.97 -11.07
C SER A 413 -11.39 10.87 -12.14
N TRP A 414 -10.49 11.85 -12.14
CA TRP A 414 -9.18 11.75 -12.78
C TRP A 414 -8.14 11.45 -11.72
N VAL A 415 -7.30 10.43 -11.98
CA VAL A 415 -6.21 10.02 -11.10
C VAL A 415 -4.90 10.09 -11.88
N GLN A 416 -3.89 10.70 -11.28
CA GLN A 416 -2.55 10.84 -11.82
C GLN A 416 -1.52 10.24 -10.87
N GLU A 417 -0.76 9.27 -11.35
CA GLU A 417 0.45 8.78 -10.68
C GLU A 417 1.66 9.60 -11.15
N PHE A 418 2.36 10.26 -10.23
CA PHE A 418 3.48 11.16 -10.50
C PHE A 418 4.84 10.48 -10.32
N ASP A 419 5.01 9.67 -9.25
CA ASP A 419 6.25 8.94 -9.04
C ASP A 419 6.20 7.59 -9.76
N GLY A 420 5.42 6.62 -9.27
CA GLY A 420 5.09 5.37 -9.99
C GLY A 420 6.26 4.63 -10.63
N LYS A 421 7.47 4.73 -10.06
CA LYS A 421 8.72 4.25 -10.65
C LYS A 421 9.40 3.28 -9.70
N GLY A 422 9.96 2.22 -10.29
CA GLY A 422 10.74 1.22 -9.58
C GLY A 422 11.97 0.79 -10.37
N THR A 423 12.97 0.25 -9.69
CA THR A 423 14.12 -0.39 -10.35
C THR A 423 14.27 -1.82 -9.88
N VAL A 424 14.10 -2.76 -10.81
CA VAL A 424 14.37 -4.17 -10.59
C VAL A 424 15.64 -4.53 -11.36
N ARG A 425 16.58 -5.24 -10.74
CA ARG A 425 17.75 -5.80 -11.44
C ARG A 425 17.65 -7.32 -11.47
N THR A 426 17.92 -7.93 -12.62
CA THR A 426 18.05 -9.38 -12.75
C THR A 426 19.43 -9.73 -13.31
N ASN A 427 20.19 -10.56 -12.59
CA ASN A 427 21.62 -10.80 -12.84
C ASN A 427 22.38 -9.51 -13.22
N ASP A 428 22.25 -8.47 -12.39
CA ASP A 428 22.90 -7.16 -12.54
C ASP A 428 22.37 -6.27 -13.70
N ILE A 429 21.49 -6.79 -14.58
CA ILE A 429 20.82 -6.01 -15.65
C ILE A 429 19.66 -5.19 -15.08
N ARG A 430 19.61 -3.89 -15.37
CA ARG A 430 18.64 -2.93 -14.80
C ARG A 430 17.36 -2.79 -15.64
N HIS A 431 16.21 -2.98 -15.00
CA HIS A 431 14.86 -2.78 -15.53
C HIS A 431 14.20 -1.60 -14.83
N LYS A 432 13.77 -0.59 -15.59
CA LYS A 432 13.09 0.62 -15.06
C LYS A 432 11.57 0.44 -15.19
N VAL A 433 10.93 -0.02 -14.13
CA VAL A 433 9.47 -0.14 -14.02
C VAL A 433 8.85 1.24 -14.09
N ARG A 434 7.81 1.40 -14.91
CA ARG A 434 7.04 2.65 -15.04
C ARG A 434 5.54 2.38 -14.99
N LEU A 435 4.92 2.82 -13.91
CA LEU A 435 3.48 2.86 -13.68
C LEU A 435 2.94 4.30 -13.59
N ASP A 436 3.81 5.30 -13.78
CA ASP A 436 3.44 6.71 -13.89
C ASP A 436 2.53 6.98 -15.10
N GLY A 437 1.48 7.79 -14.88
CA GLY A 437 0.46 8.07 -15.88
C GLY A 437 -0.91 8.41 -15.29
N GLY A 438 -1.77 8.95 -16.16
CA GLY A 438 -3.16 9.26 -15.85
C GLY A 438 -4.12 8.10 -16.12
N ARG A 439 -5.23 8.08 -15.37
CA ARG A 439 -6.42 7.24 -15.58
C ARG A 439 -7.71 7.98 -15.19
N THR A 440 -8.81 7.63 -15.85
CA THR A 440 -10.16 8.05 -15.48
C THR A 440 -10.85 6.90 -14.75
N GLU A 441 -11.49 7.19 -13.62
CA GLU A 441 -12.31 6.27 -12.84
C GLU A 441 -13.78 6.71 -12.87
N LEU A 442 -14.69 5.79 -13.14
CA LEU A 442 -16.14 5.98 -13.07
C LEU A 442 -16.72 4.95 -12.11
N ALA A 443 -17.35 5.42 -11.03
CA ALA A 443 -18.02 4.58 -10.06
C ALA A 443 -19.52 4.90 -9.97
N VAL A 444 -20.31 3.88 -9.65
CA VAL A 444 -21.73 3.98 -9.27
C VAL A 444 -21.94 3.19 -7.99
N GLY A 445 -22.82 3.65 -7.11
CA GLY A 445 -23.04 2.99 -5.83
C GLY A 445 -24.29 3.45 -5.12
N VAL A 446 -24.53 2.83 -3.98
CA VAL A 446 -25.62 3.15 -3.06
C VAL A 446 -25.05 3.09 -1.64
N ALA A 447 -25.30 4.13 -0.85
CA ALA A 447 -25.19 4.09 0.60
C ALA A 447 -26.60 4.05 1.21
N SER A 448 -26.78 3.38 2.34
CA SER A 448 -28.07 3.22 2.99
C SER A 448 -27.95 3.24 4.51
N GLN A 449 -28.80 4.03 5.17
CA GLN A 449 -29.05 3.97 6.59
C GLN A 449 -30.22 3.00 6.82
N LEU A 450 -30.00 1.96 7.63
CA LEU A 450 -30.96 0.88 7.87
C LEU A 450 -31.83 1.11 9.12
N GLY A 451 -31.58 2.19 9.87
CA GLY A 451 -32.22 2.55 11.13
C GLY A 451 -31.30 3.45 11.95
N LYS A 452 -31.41 3.49 13.28
CA LYS A 452 -30.58 4.40 14.09
C LYS A 452 -29.08 4.03 14.17
N HIS A 453 -28.76 2.74 14.10
CA HIS A 453 -27.42 2.22 14.41
C HIS A 453 -26.67 1.58 13.23
N GLY A 454 -27.34 1.31 12.10
CA GLY A 454 -26.75 0.53 11.01
C GLY A 454 -26.69 1.30 9.69
N SER A 455 -25.53 1.33 9.04
CA SER A 455 -25.42 1.71 7.62
C SER A 455 -24.73 0.63 6.79
N LEU A 456 -24.99 0.66 5.49
CA LEU A 456 -24.45 -0.24 4.48
C LEU A 456 -24.06 0.59 3.25
N PHE A 457 -22.97 0.25 2.58
CA PHE A 457 -22.70 0.74 1.23
C PHE A 457 -22.29 -0.37 0.26
N GLY A 458 -22.58 -0.14 -1.02
CA GLY A 458 -22.09 -0.94 -2.13
C GLY A 458 -21.67 -0.04 -3.30
N SER A 459 -20.60 -0.38 -4.01
CA SER A 459 -20.22 0.32 -5.24
C SER A 459 -19.58 -0.61 -6.27
N TYR A 460 -19.79 -0.26 -7.54
CA TYR A 460 -19.07 -0.75 -8.70
C TYR A 460 -18.26 0.38 -9.32
N GLU A 461 -17.07 0.08 -9.83
CA GLU A 461 -16.22 1.03 -10.51
C GLU A 461 -15.51 0.40 -11.70
N TYR A 462 -15.42 1.17 -12.78
CA TYR A 462 -14.57 0.92 -13.95
C TYR A 462 -13.51 2.01 -14.02
N ALA A 463 -12.26 1.64 -14.35
CA ALA A 463 -11.23 2.63 -14.64
C ALA A 463 -10.42 2.27 -15.89
N LYS A 464 -10.00 3.31 -16.63
CA LYS A 464 -9.17 3.18 -17.82
C LYS A 464 -8.07 4.23 -17.81
N GLY A 465 -6.83 3.79 -17.98
CA GLY A 465 -5.66 4.65 -18.03
C GLY A 465 -4.60 4.18 -19.01
N SER A 466 -3.49 4.93 -19.04
CA SER A 466 -2.36 4.69 -19.95
C SER A 466 -1.42 3.54 -19.54
N ARG A 467 -1.57 3.02 -18.30
CA ARG A 467 -0.76 1.94 -17.68
C ARG A 467 -1.59 0.84 -17.05
N GLN A 468 -2.81 1.16 -16.64
CA GLN A 468 -3.67 0.29 -15.84
C GLN A 468 -5.10 0.41 -16.38
N THR A 469 -5.75 -0.72 -16.61
CA THR A 469 -7.19 -0.79 -16.86
C THR A 469 -7.81 -1.67 -15.78
N MET A 470 -8.80 -1.15 -15.07
CA MET A 470 -9.55 -1.87 -14.05
C MET A 470 -10.94 -2.14 -14.62
N PRO A 471 -11.16 -3.28 -15.31
CA PRO A 471 -12.44 -3.58 -15.94
C PRO A 471 -13.58 -3.73 -14.93
N TRP A 472 -13.27 -4.05 -13.68
CA TRP A 472 -14.20 -4.02 -12.56
C TRP A 472 -13.47 -3.82 -11.23
N THR A 473 -14.11 -3.06 -10.35
CA THR A 473 -13.83 -2.98 -8.92
C THR A 473 -15.15 -2.99 -8.16
N PHE A 474 -15.26 -3.79 -7.11
CA PHE A 474 -16.40 -3.86 -6.21
C PHE A 474 -15.99 -3.52 -4.78
N HIS A 475 -16.86 -2.80 -4.08
CA HIS A 475 -16.74 -2.55 -2.64
C HIS A 475 -18.09 -2.80 -1.99
N VAL A 476 -18.06 -3.41 -0.81
CA VAL A 476 -19.21 -3.52 0.10
C VAL A 476 -18.72 -3.24 1.52
N GLY A 477 -19.50 -2.54 2.31
CA GLY A 477 -19.19 -2.34 3.72
C GLY A 477 -20.43 -2.07 4.55
N TYR A 478 -20.27 -2.25 5.85
CA TYR A 478 -21.29 -2.09 6.88
C TYR A 478 -20.67 -1.42 8.10
N ARG A 479 -21.41 -0.46 8.68
CA ARG A 479 -21.07 0.18 9.96
C ARG A 479 -22.20 -0.05 10.97
N TYR A 480 -21.80 -0.38 12.19
CA TYR A 480 -22.62 -0.29 13.39
C TYR A 480 -22.15 0.90 14.24
N ALA A 481 -23.07 1.77 14.63
CA ALA A 481 -22.82 3.00 15.38
C ALA A 481 -23.66 3.04 16.67
N TRP A 482 -23.10 3.60 17.74
CA TRP A 482 -23.67 3.64 19.10
C TRP A 482 -23.72 5.06 19.70
#